data_AF-C1A445-F1
#
_entry.id   AF-C1A445-F1
#
_cell.length_a   1.000
_cell.length_b   1.000
_cell.length_c   1.000
_cell.angle_alpha   90.00
_cell.angle_beta   90.00
_cell.angle_gamma   90.00
#
_symmetry.space_group_name_H-M   'P 1'
#
loop_
_entity.id
_entity.type
_entity.pdbx_description
1 polymer ?
#
loop_
_entity_poly.entity_id
_entity_poly.type
_entity_poly.pdbx_seq_one_letter_code
_entity_poly.pdbx_strand_id
1 'polypeptide(L)'
;MSTAARVLGRAVPEAFAAQLAAAFPRRDGLSWLMARWEPGEDWAPVERWVIWEITPWHALPTADAAYLRMTLEGPNPRDTGHYCGAGRCACALKRNRWTGGRSEAVDYFRQWQVAQEMRTAGTPGFPRVIWIVQGDTGGHPPVMDPISKQLAQAAGLPHEFPSPGDGPYADLDQRVIEGLLHKDRLRDAEGRLRDVSSAELAAEDRDRAQHAADRVLDFILERMSGSVDEAAWLIRKHDSAFIAAPHGTPLEWTDPDTFRQSFRDDCALIAS
;
A
#
# COMPACT_ATOMS: atom_id res chain seq x y z
N MET A 1 0.00 -11.07 -30.78
CA MET A 1 0.73 -10.86 -29.51
C MET A 1 1.17 -12.23 -29.04
N SER A 2 2.48 -12.43 -28.84
CA SER A 2 3.01 -13.71 -28.33
C SER A 2 2.51 -13.92 -26.91
N THR A 3 1.73 -14.97 -26.66
CA THR A 3 1.35 -15.40 -25.31
C THR A 3 2.58 -16.01 -24.67
N ALA A 4 3.43 -15.17 -24.08
CA ALA A 4 4.48 -15.67 -23.18
C ALA A 4 3.81 -16.59 -22.17
N ALA A 5 4.37 -17.79 -21.96
CA ALA A 5 3.80 -18.76 -21.04
C ALA A 5 3.74 -18.15 -19.64
N ARG A 6 2.53 -18.06 -19.08
CA ARG A 6 2.26 -17.52 -17.75
C ARG A 6 2.92 -18.40 -16.69
N VAL A 7 3.70 -17.80 -15.79
CA VAL A 7 4.33 -18.53 -14.70
C VAL A 7 3.34 -18.62 -13.55
N LEU A 8 2.63 -19.75 -13.45
CA LEU A 8 1.56 -19.96 -12.45
C LEU A 8 2.05 -19.98 -11.00
N GLY A 9 3.35 -20.22 -10.78
CA GLY A 9 3.95 -20.23 -9.45
C GLY A 9 5.48 -20.07 -9.52
N ARG A 10 6.04 -19.40 -8.53
CA ARG A 10 7.48 -19.37 -8.25
C ARG A 10 7.71 -19.71 -6.79
N ALA A 11 8.72 -20.53 -6.51
CA ALA A 11 9.15 -20.79 -5.15
C ALA A 11 9.85 -19.55 -4.58
N VAL A 12 9.56 -19.21 -3.33
CA VAL A 12 10.26 -18.13 -2.64
C VAL A 12 11.75 -18.51 -2.51
N PRO A 13 12.70 -17.64 -2.89
CA PRO A 13 14.11 -17.92 -2.70
C PRO A 13 14.42 -18.21 -1.22
N GLU A 14 15.12 -19.32 -0.94
CA GLU A 14 15.41 -19.76 0.44
C GLU A 14 16.17 -18.67 1.23
N ALA A 15 17.15 -18.02 0.60
CA ALA A 15 17.90 -16.93 1.21
C ALA A 15 16.99 -15.77 1.65
N PHE A 16 15.99 -15.41 0.83
CA PHE A 16 15.03 -14.37 1.18
C PHE A 16 14.08 -14.84 2.30
N ALA A 17 13.60 -16.08 2.24
CA ALA A 17 12.77 -16.64 3.31
C ALA A 17 13.49 -16.61 4.67
N ALA A 18 14.78 -16.94 4.70
CA ALA A 18 15.62 -16.85 5.89
C ALA A 18 15.78 -15.40 6.39
N GLN A 19 16.02 -14.44 5.48
CA GLN A 19 16.10 -13.01 5.84
C GLN A 19 14.79 -12.48 6.41
N LEU A 20 13.66 -12.80 5.76
CA LEU A 20 12.33 -12.40 6.22
C LEU A 20 12.04 -12.97 7.61
N ALA A 21 12.35 -14.24 7.85
CA ALA A 21 12.16 -14.89 9.15
C ALA A 21 13.08 -14.31 10.24
N ALA A 22 14.29 -13.91 9.89
CA ALA A 22 15.22 -13.26 10.83
C ALA A 22 14.75 -11.85 11.21
N ALA A 23 14.26 -11.07 10.25
CA ALA A 23 13.75 -9.72 10.49
C ALA A 23 12.38 -9.70 11.19
N PHE A 24 11.50 -10.65 10.83
CA PHE A 24 10.13 -10.75 11.34
C PHE A 24 9.86 -12.16 11.89
N PRO A 25 10.46 -12.53 13.03
CA PRO A 25 10.35 -13.88 13.58
C PRO A 25 8.89 -14.19 13.95
N ARG A 26 8.42 -15.37 13.55
CA ARG A 26 7.09 -15.85 13.91
C ARG A 26 6.98 -16.00 15.42
N ARG A 27 5.91 -15.45 16.00
CA ARG A 27 5.57 -15.58 17.42
C ARG A 27 4.14 -16.08 17.54
N ASP A 28 3.89 -16.92 18.54
CA ASP A 28 2.56 -17.44 18.79
C ASP A 28 1.59 -16.30 19.14
N GLY A 29 0.44 -16.33 18.50
CA GLY A 29 -0.63 -15.35 18.69
C GLY A 29 -0.41 -13.98 18.05
N LEU A 30 0.70 -13.77 17.32
CA LEU A 30 0.96 -12.54 16.58
C LEU A 30 0.83 -12.77 15.07
N SER A 31 0.64 -11.68 14.33
CA SER A 31 0.70 -11.70 12.87
C SER A 31 2.09 -12.12 12.39
N TRP A 32 2.16 -12.76 11.23
CA TRP A 32 3.44 -13.11 10.58
C TRP A 32 3.43 -12.78 9.10
N LEU A 33 4.62 -12.66 8.50
CA LEU A 33 4.77 -12.34 7.09
C LEU A 33 4.99 -13.59 6.24
N MET A 34 4.48 -13.55 5.00
CA MET A 34 4.63 -14.59 4.00
C MET A 34 4.83 -13.96 2.63
N ALA A 35 5.93 -14.33 1.96
CA ALA A 35 6.15 -13.95 0.56
C ALA A 35 5.43 -14.93 -0.37
N ARG A 36 4.85 -14.41 -1.46
CA ARG A 36 4.11 -15.21 -2.45
C ARG A 36 4.29 -14.66 -3.85
N TRP A 37 4.41 -15.55 -4.82
CA TRP A 37 4.29 -15.21 -6.24
C TRP A 37 2.82 -15.09 -6.63
N GLU A 38 2.43 -13.94 -7.17
CA GLU A 38 1.11 -13.73 -7.73
C GLU A 38 1.20 -13.63 -9.25
N PRO A 39 0.60 -14.57 -10.00
CA PRO A 39 0.69 -14.60 -11.46
C PRO A 39 -0.28 -13.62 -12.14
N GLY A 40 -0.85 -12.64 -11.43
CA GLY A 40 -1.91 -11.76 -11.94
C GLY A 40 -3.25 -12.46 -12.16
N GLU A 41 -4.12 -11.94 -13.03
CA GLU A 41 -5.36 -12.59 -13.47
C GLU A 41 -5.41 -12.68 -14.99
N ASP A 42 -6.23 -13.56 -15.59
CA ASP A 42 -6.27 -13.71 -17.06
C ASP A 42 -6.70 -12.44 -17.82
N TRP A 43 -7.35 -11.51 -17.11
CA TRP A 43 -7.78 -10.22 -17.64
C TRP A 43 -6.83 -9.08 -17.24
N ALA A 44 -5.93 -9.30 -16.28
CA ALA A 44 -4.87 -8.39 -15.85
C ALA A 44 -3.64 -9.20 -15.40
N PRO A 45 -2.85 -9.75 -16.35
CA PRO A 45 -1.80 -10.72 -16.05
C PRO A 45 -0.53 -10.02 -15.54
N VAL A 46 -0.66 -9.31 -14.44
CA VAL A 46 0.46 -8.63 -13.77
C VAL A 46 1.10 -9.61 -12.79
N GLU A 47 2.23 -10.18 -13.19
CA GLU A 47 2.96 -11.12 -12.34
C GLU A 47 3.94 -10.39 -11.40
N ARG A 48 3.84 -10.59 -10.09
CA ARG A 48 4.67 -9.93 -9.07
C ARG A 48 4.89 -10.79 -7.83
N TRP A 49 5.94 -10.48 -7.09
CA TRP A 49 6.06 -10.90 -5.70
C TRP A 49 5.21 -10.00 -4.80
N VAL A 50 4.56 -10.60 -3.80
CA VAL A 50 3.70 -9.91 -2.85
C VAL A 50 4.01 -10.42 -1.45
N ILE A 51 4.07 -9.51 -0.47
CA ILE A 51 4.20 -9.86 0.95
C ILE A 51 2.82 -9.76 1.59
N TRP A 52 2.41 -10.88 2.16
CA TRP A 52 1.19 -11.05 2.91
C TRP A 52 1.50 -10.98 4.40
N GLU A 53 0.66 -10.29 5.16
CA GLU A 53 0.56 -10.40 6.61
C GLU A 53 -0.59 -11.35 6.92
N ILE A 54 -0.33 -12.38 7.73
CA ILE A 54 -1.33 -13.32 8.19
C ILE A 54 -1.61 -13.04 9.65
N THR A 55 -2.82 -12.61 9.97
CA THR A 55 -3.25 -12.36 11.35
C THR A 55 -4.00 -13.57 11.88
N PRO A 56 -3.60 -14.17 13.01
CA PRO A 56 -4.38 -15.23 13.64
C PRO A 56 -5.82 -14.80 13.91
N TRP A 57 -6.79 -15.69 13.69
CA TRP A 57 -8.22 -15.34 13.86
C TRP A 57 -8.57 -14.83 15.26
N HIS A 58 -7.89 -15.33 16.30
CA HIS A 58 -8.11 -14.89 17.68
C HIS A 58 -7.51 -13.51 17.99
N ALA A 59 -6.64 -12.98 17.12
CA ALA A 59 -6.06 -11.66 17.26
C ALA A 59 -6.89 -10.56 16.57
N LEU A 60 -7.95 -10.94 15.84
CA LEU A 60 -8.89 -10.00 15.25
C LEU A 60 -10.04 -9.65 16.21
N PRO A 61 -10.60 -8.43 16.13
CA PRO A 61 -11.83 -8.09 16.85
C PRO A 61 -12.97 -9.08 16.52
N THR A 62 -13.72 -9.52 17.55
CA THR A 62 -14.70 -10.61 17.42
C THR A 62 -15.77 -10.37 16.36
N ALA A 63 -16.26 -9.14 16.22
CA ALA A 63 -17.29 -8.79 15.24
C ALA A 63 -16.79 -8.92 13.80
N ASP A 64 -15.58 -8.45 13.53
CA ASP A 64 -14.95 -8.50 12.20
C ASP A 64 -14.55 -9.93 11.85
N ALA A 65 -14.02 -10.66 12.83
CA ALA A 65 -13.53 -12.03 12.65
C ALA A 65 -14.63 -12.95 12.12
N ALA A 66 -15.85 -12.88 12.67
CA ALA A 66 -16.96 -13.74 12.26
C ALA A 66 -17.34 -13.53 10.79
N TYR A 67 -17.49 -12.28 10.36
CA TYR A 67 -17.87 -11.93 8.99
C TYR A 67 -16.76 -12.27 7.98
N LEU A 68 -15.51 -11.91 8.29
CA LEU A 68 -14.36 -12.20 7.44
C LEU A 68 -14.14 -13.70 7.28
N ARG A 69 -14.28 -14.45 8.39
CA ARG A 69 -14.15 -15.90 8.39
C ARG A 69 -15.25 -16.58 7.57
N MET A 70 -16.51 -16.20 7.76
CA MET A 70 -17.63 -16.70 6.95
C MET A 70 -17.37 -16.48 5.45
N THR A 71 -16.81 -15.33 5.10
CA THR A 71 -16.55 -14.96 3.70
C THR A 71 -15.37 -15.73 3.11
N LEU A 72 -14.27 -15.85 3.84
CA LEU A 72 -13.04 -16.51 3.37
C LEU A 72 -13.10 -18.03 3.45
N GLU A 73 -13.87 -18.60 4.37
CA GLU A 73 -14.14 -20.04 4.45
C GLU A 73 -15.26 -20.50 3.51
N GLY A 74 -16.01 -19.56 2.94
CA GLY A 74 -17.10 -19.81 2.01
C GLY A 74 -16.64 -20.22 0.60
N PRO A 75 -17.58 -20.30 -0.35
CA PRO A 75 -17.29 -20.60 -1.75
C PRO A 75 -16.29 -19.62 -2.37
N ASN A 76 -15.58 -20.06 -3.41
CA ASN A 76 -14.65 -19.20 -4.12
C ASN A 76 -15.39 -17.98 -4.71
N PRO A 77 -14.93 -16.74 -4.44
CA PRO A 77 -15.60 -15.52 -4.90
C PRO A 77 -15.64 -15.37 -6.42
N ARG A 78 -14.86 -16.17 -7.15
CA ARG A 78 -14.83 -16.21 -8.62
C ARG A 78 -15.66 -17.34 -9.23
N ASP A 79 -16.24 -18.22 -8.41
CA ASP A 79 -17.18 -19.24 -8.92
C ASP A 79 -18.49 -18.61 -9.40
N THR A 80 -18.80 -17.40 -8.92
CA THR A 80 -19.93 -16.60 -9.39
C THR A 80 -19.48 -15.21 -9.82
N GLY A 81 -20.19 -14.66 -10.82
CA GLY A 81 -19.89 -13.35 -11.37
C GLY A 81 -19.05 -13.41 -12.64
N HIS A 82 -18.48 -12.26 -13.01
CA HIS A 82 -17.62 -12.12 -14.19
C HIS A 82 -16.79 -10.85 -14.10
N TYR A 83 -15.68 -10.79 -14.84
CA TYR A 83 -14.92 -9.55 -15.01
C TYR A 83 -15.67 -8.61 -15.97
N CYS A 84 -16.09 -7.45 -15.47
CA CYS A 84 -16.88 -6.49 -16.22
C CYS A 84 -15.99 -5.52 -17.04
N GLY A 85 -15.18 -6.09 -17.94
CA GLY A 85 -14.29 -5.35 -18.84
C GLY A 85 -14.72 -5.43 -20.31
N ALA A 86 -14.10 -4.58 -21.14
CA ALA A 86 -14.29 -4.61 -22.60
C ALA A 86 -13.96 -6.00 -23.17
N GLY A 87 -14.86 -6.55 -23.99
CA GLY A 87 -14.69 -7.88 -24.60
C GLY A 87 -14.75 -9.08 -23.64
N ARG A 88 -15.05 -8.87 -22.35
CA ARG A 88 -15.07 -9.93 -21.33
C ARG A 88 -16.44 -10.19 -20.71
N CYS A 89 -17.42 -9.30 -20.92
CA CYS A 89 -18.79 -9.48 -20.44
C CYS A 89 -19.85 -8.84 -21.35
N ALA A 90 -21.12 -9.15 -21.08
CA ALA A 90 -22.28 -8.60 -21.79
C ALA A 90 -22.90 -7.35 -21.13
N CYS A 91 -22.37 -6.84 -20.02
CA CYS A 91 -22.93 -5.66 -19.35
C CYS A 91 -22.93 -4.43 -20.26
N ALA A 92 -24.01 -3.64 -20.19
CA ALA A 92 -24.13 -2.38 -20.94
C ALA A 92 -23.10 -1.34 -20.48
N LEU A 93 -22.87 -1.24 -19.17
CA LEU A 93 -21.84 -0.37 -18.58
C LEU A 93 -20.69 -1.23 -18.07
N LYS A 94 -19.48 -1.00 -18.59
CA LYS A 94 -18.27 -1.67 -18.14
C LYS A 94 -17.76 -1.02 -16.86
N ARG A 95 -17.45 -1.84 -15.87
CA ARG A 95 -16.98 -1.40 -14.54
C ARG A 95 -15.49 -1.62 -14.31
N ASN A 96 -14.80 -2.29 -15.24
CA ASN A 96 -13.38 -2.64 -15.16
C ASN A 96 -12.98 -3.30 -13.83
N ARG A 97 -13.87 -4.15 -13.30
CA ARG A 97 -13.69 -4.92 -12.07
C ARG A 97 -14.51 -6.19 -12.11
N TRP A 98 -14.28 -7.11 -11.18
CA TRP A 98 -15.16 -8.27 -11.01
C TRP A 98 -16.54 -7.82 -10.51
N THR A 99 -17.61 -8.41 -11.03
CA THR A 99 -18.99 -8.06 -10.68
C THR A 99 -19.86 -9.30 -10.57
N GLY A 100 -20.87 -9.26 -9.69
CA GLY A 100 -21.88 -10.34 -9.58
C GLY A 100 -21.41 -11.58 -8.82
N GLY A 101 -20.44 -11.44 -7.90
CA GLY A 101 -19.96 -12.51 -7.01
C GLY A 101 -20.72 -12.57 -5.67
N ARG A 102 -20.61 -13.69 -4.96
CA ARG A 102 -21.23 -13.88 -3.62
C ARG A 102 -20.54 -13.11 -2.49
N SER A 103 -19.42 -12.45 -2.75
CA SER A 103 -18.73 -11.62 -1.78
C SER A 103 -18.27 -10.31 -2.42
N GLU A 104 -18.82 -9.20 -1.93
CA GLU A 104 -18.33 -7.85 -2.23
C GLU A 104 -17.24 -7.41 -1.24
N ALA A 105 -17.11 -8.09 -0.10
CA ALA A 105 -16.17 -7.73 0.96
C ALA A 105 -14.76 -8.32 0.77
N VAL A 106 -14.62 -9.38 -0.02
CA VAL A 106 -13.32 -9.95 -0.38
C VAL A 106 -13.10 -9.65 -1.87
N ASP A 107 -12.59 -8.46 -2.15
CA ASP A 107 -12.28 -7.99 -3.50
C ASP A 107 -11.20 -8.87 -4.17
N TYR A 108 -10.36 -9.52 -3.36
CA TYR A 108 -9.21 -10.27 -3.83
C TYR A 108 -9.49 -11.78 -3.76
N PHE A 109 -9.80 -12.39 -4.91
CA PHE A 109 -9.73 -13.84 -5.12
C PHE A 109 -8.46 -14.46 -4.50
N ARG A 110 -7.34 -13.74 -4.61
CA ARG A 110 -6.05 -14.12 -4.02
C ARG A 110 -6.11 -14.24 -2.49
N GLN A 111 -6.81 -13.34 -1.82
CA GLN A 111 -7.01 -13.41 -0.37
C GLN A 111 -7.77 -14.68 0.03
N TRP A 112 -8.82 -15.04 -0.72
CA TRP A 112 -9.54 -16.30 -0.52
C TRP A 112 -8.61 -17.51 -0.75
N GLN A 113 -7.84 -17.55 -1.84
CA GLN A 113 -6.91 -18.65 -2.11
C GLN A 113 -5.87 -18.83 -1.02
N VAL A 114 -5.25 -17.74 -0.58
CA VAL A 114 -4.28 -17.75 0.52
C VAL A 114 -4.93 -18.27 1.80
N ALA A 115 -6.15 -17.85 2.12
CA ALA A 115 -6.86 -18.31 3.31
C ALA A 115 -7.13 -19.83 3.27
N GLN A 116 -7.52 -20.35 2.11
CA GLN A 116 -7.75 -21.80 1.92
C GLN A 116 -6.45 -22.59 2.06
N GLU A 117 -5.36 -22.14 1.44
CA GLU A 117 -4.05 -22.80 1.56
C GLU A 117 -3.56 -22.83 3.00
N MET A 118 -3.69 -21.72 3.73
CA MET A 118 -3.33 -21.63 5.14
C MET A 118 -4.18 -22.52 6.03
N ARG A 119 -5.47 -22.66 5.72
CA ARG A 119 -6.36 -23.61 6.40
C ARG A 119 -5.92 -25.05 6.17
N THR A 120 -5.63 -25.43 4.92
CA THR A 120 -5.17 -26.78 4.57
C THR A 120 -3.81 -27.10 5.22
N ALA A 121 -2.93 -26.10 5.34
CA ALA A 121 -1.64 -26.23 6.01
C ALA A 121 -1.72 -26.29 7.55
N GLY A 122 -2.92 -26.15 8.15
CA GLY A 122 -3.10 -26.17 9.60
C GLY A 122 -2.70 -24.87 10.31
N THR A 123 -2.51 -23.78 9.57
CA THR A 123 -2.17 -22.45 10.11
C THR A 123 -3.20 -21.40 9.70
N PRO A 124 -4.49 -21.57 10.04
CA PRO A 124 -5.54 -20.67 9.59
C PRO A 124 -5.35 -19.26 10.16
N GLY A 125 -5.58 -18.26 9.31
CA GLY A 125 -5.55 -16.85 9.70
C GLY A 125 -6.19 -16.00 8.62
N PHE A 126 -6.30 -14.71 8.90
CA PHE A 126 -6.76 -13.70 7.96
C PHE A 126 -5.57 -13.15 7.16
N PRO A 127 -5.48 -13.44 5.85
CA PRO A 127 -4.40 -12.93 5.03
C PRO A 127 -4.71 -11.51 4.55
N ARG A 128 -3.73 -10.62 4.56
CA ARG A 128 -3.81 -9.28 3.98
C ARG A 128 -2.54 -8.96 3.23
N VAL A 129 -2.64 -8.44 2.00
CA VAL A 129 -1.48 -7.89 1.30
C VAL A 129 -1.00 -6.65 2.05
N ILE A 130 0.29 -6.60 2.36
CA ILE A 130 0.91 -5.43 3.01
C ILE A 130 2.01 -4.79 2.15
N TRP A 131 2.49 -5.49 1.12
CA TRP A 131 3.57 -5.02 0.27
C TRP A 131 3.49 -5.62 -1.14
N ILE A 132 3.60 -4.78 -2.16
CA ILE A 132 3.74 -5.18 -3.57
C ILE A 132 5.20 -4.94 -3.95
N VAL A 133 5.89 -5.99 -4.42
CA VAL A 133 7.31 -5.90 -4.78
C VAL A 133 7.43 -5.48 -6.24
N GLN A 134 7.71 -4.20 -6.44
CA GLN A 134 7.92 -3.58 -7.75
C GLN A 134 8.72 -2.28 -7.60
N GLY A 135 9.24 -1.74 -8.70
CA GLY A 135 10.02 -0.51 -8.69
C GLY A 135 11.44 -0.68 -8.16
N ASP A 136 12.21 0.40 -8.25
CA ASP A 136 13.64 0.38 -7.92
C ASP A 136 13.93 0.32 -6.42
N THR A 137 12.91 0.56 -5.59
CA THR A 137 13.01 0.55 -4.12
C THR A 137 12.58 -0.78 -3.50
N GLY A 138 12.22 -1.80 -4.30
CA GLY A 138 11.77 -3.09 -3.78
C GLY A 138 10.31 -3.11 -3.30
N GLY A 139 9.52 -2.10 -3.65
CA GLY A 139 8.08 -2.12 -3.48
C GLY A 139 7.50 -1.04 -2.57
N HIS A 140 6.20 -1.17 -2.33
CA HIS A 140 5.41 -0.23 -1.55
C HIS A 140 4.16 -0.93 -0.95
N PRO A 141 3.49 -0.31 0.03
CA PRO A 141 2.17 -0.76 0.49
C PRO A 141 1.13 -0.72 -0.63
N PRO A 142 0.14 -1.63 -0.65
CA PRO A 142 -0.90 -1.63 -1.69
C PRO A 142 -1.84 -0.43 -1.60
N VAL A 143 -2.03 0.12 -0.40
CA VAL A 143 -2.90 1.25 -0.13
C VAL A 143 -2.22 2.13 0.91
N MET A 144 -2.32 3.44 0.72
CA MET A 144 -1.90 4.43 1.70
C MET A 144 -2.93 4.50 2.82
N ASP A 145 -2.49 4.50 4.08
CA ASP A 145 -3.42 4.67 5.20
C ASP A 145 -4.01 6.10 5.18
N PRO A 146 -5.15 6.34 5.86
CA PRO A 146 -5.82 7.63 5.81
C PRO A 146 -4.98 8.81 6.30
N ILE A 147 -4.11 8.61 7.28
CA ILE A 147 -3.28 9.69 7.85
C ILE A 147 -2.19 10.06 6.85
N SER A 148 -1.46 9.06 6.33
CA SER A 148 -0.46 9.27 5.28
C SER A 148 -1.07 9.90 4.03
N LYS A 149 -2.30 9.51 3.65
CA LYS A 149 -3.02 10.10 2.51
C LYS A 149 -3.32 11.58 2.73
N GLN A 150 -3.77 11.96 3.92
CA GLN A 150 -4.00 13.36 4.28
C GLN A 150 -2.71 14.16 4.30
N LEU A 151 -1.63 13.62 4.89
CA LEU A 151 -0.33 14.27 4.93
C LEU A 151 0.23 14.48 3.51
N ALA A 152 0.19 13.46 2.65
CA ALA A 152 0.61 13.58 1.26
C ALA A 152 -0.20 14.64 0.50
N GLN A 153 -1.53 14.64 0.68
CA GLN A 153 -2.40 15.62 0.05
C GLN A 153 -2.11 17.05 0.52
N ALA A 154 -1.90 17.25 1.82
CA ALA A 154 -1.54 18.56 2.38
C ALA A 154 -0.17 19.03 1.89
N ALA A 155 0.75 18.10 1.64
CA ALA A 155 2.08 18.37 1.11
C ALA A 155 2.13 18.52 -0.42
N GLY A 156 0.99 18.45 -1.13
CA GLY A 156 0.96 18.49 -2.60
C GLY A 156 1.60 17.27 -3.28
N LEU A 157 1.77 16.17 -2.54
CA LEU A 157 2.36 14.93 -3.03
C LEU A 157 1.31 13.99 -3.62
N PRO A 158 1.72 13.05 -4.47
CA PRO A 158 0.86 11.94 -4.85
C PRO A 158 0.33 11.19 -3.60
N HIS A 159 -0.97 10.95 -3.57
CA HIS A 159 -1.69 10.46 -2.39
C HIS A 159 -2.26 9.04 -2.61
N GLU A 160 -1.77 8.35 -3.63
CA GLU A 160 -2.07 6.96 -3.96
C GLU A 160 -0.79 6.28 -4.44
N PHE A 161 -0.54 5.06 -3.97
CA PHE A 161 0.59 4.28 -4.48
C PHE A 161 0.33 3.78 -5.91
N PRO A 162 1.38 3.51 -6.70
CA PRO A 162 1.22 2.90 -8.01
C PRO A 162 0.44 1.59 -7.93
N SER A 163 -0.40 1.29 -8.92
CA SER A 163 -1.06 -0.01 -9.00
C SER A 163 -0.02 -1.12 -9.22
N PRO A 164 -0.31 -2.38 -8.83
CA PRO A 164 0.50 -3.50 -9.27
C PRO A 164 0.65 -3.47 -10.79
N GLY A 165 1.90 -3.44 -11.28
CA GLY A 165 2.23 -3.44 -12.70
C GLY A 165 2.58 -2.07 -13.28
N ASP A 166 2.27 -0.97 -12.60
CA ASP A 166 2.63 0.38 -13.03
C ASP A 166 4.15 0.61 -12.94
N GLY A 167 4.81 -0.04 -11.98
CA GLY A 167 6.27 -0.03 -11.84
C GLY A 167 6.97 -1.24 -12.48
N PRO A 168 8.29 -1.14 -12.76
CA PRO A 168 9.08 -2.27 -13.24
C PRO A 168 9.05 -3.43 -12.25
N TYR A 169 9.29 -4.64 -12.74
CA TYR A 169 9.42 -5.81 -11.88
C TYR A 169 10.60 -5.65 -10.91
N ALA A 170 10.44 -6.14 -9.68
CA ALA A 170 11.51 -6.24 -8.70
C ALA A 170 11.57 -7.64 -8.08
N ASP A 171 12.78 -8.05 -7.71
CA ASP A 171 13.04 -9.32 -7.03
C ASP A 171 12.87 -9.20 -5.51
N LEU A 172 12.77 -10.35 -4.85
CA LEU A 172 12.81 -10.47 -3.40
C LEU A 172 14.25 -10.33 -2.89
N ASP A 173 14.63 -9.12 -2.51
CA ASP A 173 15.96 -8.80 -2.02
C ASP A 173 15.94 -7.91 -0.77
N GLN A 174 17.13 -7.45 -0.35
CA GLN A 174 17.33 -6.62 0.84
C GLN A 174 16.49 -5.34 0.84
N ARG A 175 16.18 -4.74 -0.32
CA ARG A 175 15.38 -3.51 -0.42
C ARG A 175 13.95 -3.74 0.06
N VAL A 176 13.42 -4.96 -0.17
CA VAL A 176 12.10 -5.37 0.33
C VAL A 176 12.11 -5.45 1.86
N ILE A 177 13.14 -6.05 2.45
CA ILE A 177 13.29 -6.16 3.91
C ILE A 177 13.39 -4.77 4.55
N GLU A 178 14.19 -3.89 3.98
CA GLU A 178 14.34 -2.51 4.44
C GLU A 178 13.02 -1.74 4.36
N GLY A 179 12.29 -1.87 3.26
CA GLY A 179 10.97 -1.27 3.09
C GLY A 179 9.95 -1.77 4.12
N LEU A 180 9.93 -3.08 4.40
CA LEU A 180 9.07 -3.66 5.43
C LEU A 180 9.43 -3.17 6.84
N LEU A 181 10.72 -3.12 7.18
CA LEU A 181 11.17 -2.61 8.48
C LEU A 181 10.85 -1.12 8.65
N HIS A 182 10.99 -0.34 7.58
CA HIS A 182 10.58 1.06 7.57
C HIS A 182 9.07 1.18 7.81
N LYS A 183 8.26 0.40 7.10
CA LYS A 183 6.79 0.37 7.28
C LYS A 183 6.40 0.02 8.71
N ASP A 184 7.08 -0.94 9.33
CA ASP A 184 6.79 -1.34 10.71
C ASP A 184 7.02 -0.18 11.69
N ARG A 185 8.15 0.54 11.53
CA ARG A 185 8.42 1.78 12.29
C ARG A 185 7.39 2.88 12.04
N LEU A 186 6.84 2.97 10.84
CA LEU A 186 5.77 3.93 10.53
C LEU A 186 4.46 3.56 11.23
N ARG A 187 4.09 2.28 11.27
CA ARG A 187 2.89 1.84 12.03
C ARG A 187 3.03 2.19 13.51
N ASP A 188 4.22 2.02 14.08
CA ASP A 188 4.52 2.44 15.44
C ASP A 188 4.38 3.96 15.63
N ALA A 189 4.85 4.75 14.65
CA ALA A 189 4.72 6.21 14.68
C ALA A 189 3.27 6.68 14.51
N GLU A 190 2.51 6.09 13.60
CA GLU A 190 1.08 6.34 13.39
C GLU A 190 0.25 5.99 14.62
N GLY A 191 0.56 4.87 15.29
CA GLY A 191 -0.07 4.50 16.56
C GLY A 191 0.07 5.61 17.58
N ARG A 192 1.28 6.16 17.74
CA ARG A 192 1.55 7.29 18.63
C ARG A 192 0.81 8.57 18.21
N LEU A 193 0.73 8.86 16.90
CA LEU A 193 -0.04 10.02 16.41
C LEU A 193 -1.53 9.93 16.74
N ARG A 194 -2.11 8.72 16.72
CA ARG A 194 -3.51 8.50 17.13
C ARG A 194 -3.71 8.72 18.63
N ASP A 195 -2.77 8.25 19.45
CA ASP A 195 -2.84 8.41 20.91
C ASP A 195 -2.72 9.89 21.33
N VAL A 196 -1.98 10.67 20.56
CA VAL A 196 -1.77 12.12 20.72
C VAL A 196 -3.04 12.94 20.40
N SER A 197 -4.06 12.38 19.74
CA SER A 197 -5.28 13.14 19.40
C SER A 197 -6.24 13.41 20.57
N SER A 198 -5.83 13.19 21.83
CA SER A 198 -6.59 13.55 23.03
C SER A 198 -6.20 14.95 23.52
N ALA A 199 -7.11 15.91 23.30
CA ALA A 199 -7.27 17.31 23.74
C ALA A 199 -6.25 18.11 24.62
N GLU A 200 -5.15 17.57 25.15
CA GLU A 200 -4.19 18.31 25.98
C GLU A 200 -2.75 17.92 25.61
N LEU A 201 -2.24 18.47 24.50
CA LEU A 201 -0.86 18.21 24.09
C LEU A 201 0.11 19.24 24.66
N ALA A 202 0.94 18.77 25.58
CA ALA A 202 2.17 19.45 25.97
C ALA A 202 3.04 19.73 24.73
N ALA A 203 3.88 20.76 24.78
CA ALA A 203 4.76 21.13 23.67
C ALA A 203 5.65 19.98 23.18
N GLU A 204 6.09 19.10 24.08
CA GLU A 204 6.88 17.91 23.75
C GLU A 204 6.15 16.93 22.84
N ASP A 205 4.83 16.79 22.96
CA ASP A 205 4.07 15.86 22.14
C ASP A 205 3.79 16.43 20.74
N ARG A 206 3.75 17.77 20.61
CA ARG A 206 3.71 18.44 19.30
C ARG A 206 4.99 18.20 18.50
N ASP A 207 6.15 18.36 19.12
CA ASP A 207 7.42 18.08 18.47
C ASP A 207 7.52 16.61 18.03
N ARG A 208 7.07 15.67 18.88
CA ARG A 208 7.02 14.24 18.52
C ARG A 208 6.08 13.97 17.35
N ALA A 209 4.92 14.61 17.31
CA ALA A 209 3.96 14.48 16.22
C ALA A 209 4.53 15.00 14.89
N GLN A 210 5.20 16.16 14.93
CA GLN A 210 5.86 16.72 13.74
C GLN A 210 6.94 15.78 13.19
N HIS A 211 7.83 15.27 14.05
CA HIS A 211 8.85 14.31 13.62
C HIS A 211 8.25 13.00 13.08
N ALA A 212 7.07 12.59 13.55
CA ALA A 212 6.36 11.44 12.99
C ALA A 212 5.82 11.75 11.58
N ALA A 213 5.23 12.93 11.38
CA ALA A 213 4.73 13.38 10.08
C ALA A 213 5.87 13.50 9.04
N ASP A 214 7.00 14.10 9.41
CA ASP A 214 8.16 14.25 8.52
C ASP A 214 8.66 12.88 8.04
N ARG A 215 8.74 11.88 8.94
CA ARG A 215 9.13 10.50 8.56
C ARG A 215 8.15 9.83 7.61
N VAL A 216 6.85 10.07 7.77
CA VAL A 216 5.82 9.54 6.86
C VAL A 216 5.99 10.16 5.47
N LEU A 217 6.21 11.48 5.39
CA LEU A 217 6.41 12.17 4.12
C LEU A 217 7.69 11.70 3.40
N ASP A 218 8.80 11.58 4.12
CA ASP A 218 10.07 11.09 3.56
C ASP A 218 9.90 9.66 3.01
N PHE A 219 9.16 8.79 3.70
CA PHE A 219 8.84 7.44 3.21
C PHE A 219 8.04 7.46 1.91
N ILE A 220 7.00 8.30 1.84
CA ILE A 220 6.17 8.43 0.65
C ILE A 220 7.05 8.89 -0.52
N LEU A 221 7.88 9.91 -0.32
CA LEU A 221 8.78 10.42 -1.35
C LEU A 221 9.78 9.35 -1.83
N GLU A 222 10.43 8.63 -0.92
CA GLU A 222 11.39 7.58 -1.25
C GLU A 222 10.73 6.49 -2.12
N ARG A 223 9.54 6.04 -1.74
CA ARG A 223 8.87 4.90 -2.37
C ARG A 223 8.13 5.25 -3.65
N MET A 224 7.76 6.52 -3.81
CA MET A 224 7.16 7.02 -5.04
C MET A 224 8.21 7.47 -6.06
N SER A 225 9.50 7.49 -5.71
CA SER A 225 10.58 8.09 -6.52
C SER A 225 10.64 7.65 -7.99
N GLY A 226 10.29 6.40 -8.32
CA GLY A 226 10.18 5.93 -9.71
C GLY A 226 9.03 6.57 -10.52
N SER A 227 7.99 7.08 -9.85
CA SER A 227 6.93 7.93 -10.40
C SER A 227 7.19 9.42 -10.15
N VAL A 228 8.16 9.80 -9.31
CA VAL A 228 8.44 11.19 -8.93
C VAL A 228 9.23 11.92 -10.01
N ASP A 229 9.97 11.28 -10.91
CA ASP A 229 10.47 11.99 -12.10
C ASP A 229 9.30 12.46 -12.99
N GLU A 230 8.21 11.68 -13.04
CA GLU A 230 6.96 12.05 -13.71
C GLU A 230 6.12 13.02 -12.86
N ALA A 231 6.14 12.93 -11.53
CA ALA A 231 5.49 13.88 -10.63
C ALA A 231 6.22 15.24 -10.58
N ALA A 232 7.56 15.25 -10.57
CA ALA A 232 8.39 16.44 -10.70
C ALA A 232 8.28 17.05 -12.10
N TRP A 233 8.03 16.23 -13.13
CA TRP A 233 7.61 16.72 -14.45
C TRP A 233 6.18 17.27 -14.44
N LEU A 234 5.22 16.66 -13.74
CA LEU A 234 3.83 17.13 -13.60
C LEU A 234 3.73 18.41 -12.78
N ILE A 235 4.54 18.55 -11.72
CA ILE A 235 4.70 19.77 -10.91
C ILE A 235 5.27 20.88 -11.80
N ARG A 236 6.36 20.61 -12.54
CA ARG A 236 6.92 21.56 -13.53
C ARG A 236 5.94 21.93 -14.66
N LYS A 237 5.09 20.99 -15.09
CA LYS A 237 4.11 21.20 -16.16
C LYS A 237 2.88 22.00 -15.68
N HIS A 238 2.46 21.82 -14.43
CA HIS A 238 1.42 22.65 -13.81
C HIS A 238 1.91 24.07 -13.53
N ASP A 239 3.20 24.26 -13.19
CA ASP A 239 3.83 25.58 -13.12
C ASP A 239 3.87 26.29 -14.48
N SER A 240 4.01 25.53 -15.57
CA SER A 240 4.04 26.06 -16.94
C SER A 240 2.65 26.48 -17.46
N ALA A 241 1.57 25.87 -16.95
CA ALA A 241 0.20 26.08 -17.45
C ALA A 241 -0.54 27.23 -16.75
N PHE A 242 0.06 27.83 -15.72
CA PHE A 242 -0.53 28.95 -14.97
C PHE A 242 0.14 30.31 -15.26
N ILE A 243 1.08 30.39 -16.21
CA ILE A 243 1.70 31.65 -16.65
C ILE A 243 0.82 32.33 -17.70
N ALA A 244 -0.37 32.76 -17.29
CA ALA A 244 -1.17 33.75 -18.00
C ALA A 244 -2.13 34.46 -17.02
N ALA A 245 -1.58 35.08 -15.98
CA ALA A 245 -2.25 36.15 -15.24
C ALA A 245 -1.24 37.26 -14.91
N PRO A 246 -1.57 38.53 -15.15
CA PRO A 246 -0.65 39.64 -15.01
C PRO A 246 -0.61 40.13 -13.56
N HIS A 247 0.59 40.49 -13.10
CA HIS A 247 0.92 41.17 -11.84
C HIS A 247 1.00 40.30 -10.58
N GLY A 248 2.18 39.72 -10.38
CA GLY A 248 2.67 39.21 -9.11
C GLY A 248 4.05 38.62 -9.33
N THR A 249 5.06 39.13 -8.62
CA THR A 249 6.45 38.69 -8.70
C THR A 249 6.54 37.16 -8.57
N PRO A 250 7.29 36.44 -9.42
CA PRO A 250 7.50 35.01 -9.25
C PRO A 250 8.24 34.75 -7.95
N LEU A 251 7.66 33.94 -7.06
CA LEU A 251 8.45 33.27 -6.02
C LEU A 251 9.15 32.10 -6.71
N GLU A 252 10.46 32.17 -6.85
CA GLU A 252 11.28 31.03 -7.25
C GLU A 252 11.27 30.00 -6.11
N TRP A 253 10.47 28.96 -6.25
CA TRP A 253 10.45 27.83 -5.32
C TRP A 253 11.49 26.80 -5.75
N THR A 254 12.69 26.87 -5.17
CA THR A 254 13.82 26.01 -5.57
C THR A 254 14.38 25.13 -4.45
N ASP A 255 13.85 25.20 -3.22
CA ASP A 255 14.43 24.47 -2.09
C ASP A 255 13.36 23.71 -1.25
N PRO A 256 13.45 22.37 -1.13
CA PRO A 256 12.63 21.55 -0.24
C PRO A 256 12.58 22.05 1.22
N ASP A 257 13.64 22.70 1.71
CA ASP A 257 13.65 23.24 3.08
C ASP A 257 12.77 24.48 3.22
N THR A 258 12.58 25.25 2.14
CA THR A 258 11.64 26.39 2.11
C THR A 258 10.18 25.92 2.12
N PHE A 259 9.88 24.80 1.45
CA PHE A 259 8.56 24.18 1.52
C PHE A 259 8.24 23.62 2.92
N ARG A 260 9.20 22.92 3.53
CA ARG A 260 9.08 22.44 4.92
C ARG A 260 8.83 23.59 5.89
N GLN A 261 9.45 24.75 5.67
CA GLN A 261 9.24 25.94 6.50
C GLN A 261 7.86 26.57 6.27
N SER A 262 7.39 26.69 5.03
CA SER A 262 6.04 27.19 4.74
C SER A 262 4.94 26.32 5.35
N PHE A 263 5.11 24.99 5.29
CA PHE A 263 4.18 24.04 5.91
C PHE A 263 4.16 24.18 7.44
N ARG A 264 5.33 24.39 8.07
CA ARG A 264 5.42 24.68 9.52
C ARG A 264 4.67 25.95 9.89
N ASP A 265 4.78 26.99 9.08
CA ASP A 265 4.12 28.28 9.32
C ASP A 265 2.60 28.19 9.16
N ASP A 266 2.12 27.44 8.15
CA ASP A 266 0.69 27.20 7.92
C ASP A 266 0.06 26.32 9.02
N CYS A 267 0.76 25.29 9.50
CA CYS A 267 0.31 24.47 10.63
C CYS A 267 0.25 25.29 11.94
N ALA A 268 1.14 26.26 12.13
CA ALA A 268 1.09 27.15 13.29
C ALA A 268 -0.11 28.12 13.24
N LEU A 269 -0.50 28.56 12.04
CA LEU A 269 -1.66 29.44 11.79
C LEU A 269 -3.01 28.75 11.99
N ILE A 270 -3.11 27.44 11.73
CA ILE A 270 -4.33 26.66 11.97
C ILE A 270 -4.52 26.35 13.48
N ALA A 271 -3.46 26.45 14.28
CA ALA A 271 -3.46 26.14 15.71
C ALA A 271 -3.68 27.37 16.63
N SER A 272 -3.83 28.57 16.06
CA SER A 272 -4.18 29.82 16.75
C SER A 272 -5.65 30.19 16.55
#